data_AF-A0A0K0CSU8-F1
#
_entry.id   AF-A0A0K0CSU8-F1
#
_cell.length_a   1.000
_cell.length_b   1.000
_cell.length_c   1.000
_cell.angle_alpha   90.00
_cell.angle_beta   90.00
_cell.angle_gamma   90.00
#
_symmetry.space_group_name_H-M   'P 1'
#
loop_
_entity.id
_entity.type
_entity.pdbx_description
1 polymer ?
#
loop_
_entity_poly.entity_id
_entity_poly.type
_entity_poly.pdbx_seq_one_letter_code
_entity_poly.pdbx_strand_id
1 'polypeptide(L)' 'MCVDGDVRRILGGSRLYPLPKEGEFSTLRQRYSLSTVRNVAHASDPGATVRELTLFEPFESPHSVLSDIFS' A
#
# COMPACT_ATOMS: atom_id res chain seq x y z
N MET A 1 -4.63 -4.65 -6.49
CA MET A 1 -5.10 -4.96 -5.12
C MET A 1 -5.55 -3.67 -4.42
N CYS A 2 -6.86 -3.52 -4.19
CA CYS A 2 -7.42 -2.40 -3.43
C CYS A 2 -7.80 -2.91 -2.04
N VAL A 3 -7.30 -2.26 -0.99
CA VAL A 3 -7.69 -2.53 0.40
C VAL A 3 -8.49 -1.34 0.88
N ASP A 4 -9.67 -1.59 1.44
CA ASP A 4 -10.53 -0.54 1.97
C ASP A 4 -9.99 -0.04 3.33
N GLY A 5 -9.95 1.28 3.51
CA GLY A 5 -9.43 1.94 4.72
C GLY A 5 -8.07 2.65 4.58
N ASP A 6 -7.63 3.29 5.67
CA ASP A 6 -6.40 4.10 5.72
C ASP A 6 -5.15 3.21 5.94
N VAL A 7 -4.75 2.51 4.87
CA VAL A 7 -3.58 1.61 4.84
C VAL A 7 -2.30 2.37 5.18
N ARG A 8 -2.16 3.64 4.74
CA ARG A 8 -0.95 4.44 4.98
C ARG A 8 -0.75 4.71 6.47
N ARG A 9 -1.83 4.98 7.22
CA ARG A 9 -1.77 5.13 8.68
C ARG A 9 -1.35 3.85 9.39
N ILE A 10 -1.80 2.69 8.91
CA ILE A 10 -1.45 1.38 9.50
C ILE A 10 0.01 1.02 9.20
N LEU A 11 0.45 1.22 7.95
CA LEU A 11 1.84 1.02 7.55
C LEU A 11 2.80 1.92 8.32
N GLY A 12 2.41 3.19 8.52
CA GLY A 12 3.26 4.21 9.12
C GLY A 12 4.17 4.90 8.10
N GLY A 13 4.85 5.95 8.56
CA GLY A 13 5.74 6.74 7.72
C GLY A 13 6.96 5.95 7.23
N SER A 14 7.57 6.39 6.13
CA SER A 14 8.83 5.81 5.62
C SER A 14 10.02 6.14 6.52
N ARG A 15 9.91 7.18 7.36
CA ARG A 15 10.87 7.51 8.43
C ARG A 15 10.48 6.76 9.69
N LEU A 16 11.43 5.98 10.23
CA LEU A 16 11.17 5.11 11.38
C LEU A 16 11.27 5.83 12.73
N TYR A 17 11.97 6.95 12.78
CA TYR A 17 12.21 7.68 14.02
C TYR A 17 11.25 8.87 14.19
N PRO A 18 10.83 9.17 15.43
CA PRO A 18 11.16 8.43 16.66
C PRO A 18 10.44 7.07 16.74
N LEU A 19 11.06 6.11 17.42
CA LEU A 19 10.39 4.86 17.77
C LEU A 19 9.32 5.14 18.85
N PRO A 20 8.17 4.46 18.79
CA PRO A 20 7.10 4.64 19.76
C PRO A 20 7.55 4.16 21.15
N LYS A 21 7.06 4.81 22.20
CA LYS A 21 7.32 4.40 23.58
C LYS A 21 6.50 3.16 23.93
N GLU A 22 6.88 2.49 25.01
CA GLU A 22 6.12 1.37 25.54
C GLU A 22 4.67 1.80 25.86
N GLY A 23 3.70 1.03 25.38
CA GLY A 23 2.27 1.34 25.49
C GLY A 23 1.70 2.25 24.39
N GLU A 24 2.53 2.85 23.53
CA GLU A 24 2.05 3.65 22.40
C GLU A 24 1.69 2.78 21.20
N PHE A 25 0.76 3.28 20.38
CA PHE A 25 0.47 2.68 19.08
C PHE A 25 1.74 2.65 18.23
N SER A 26 2.05 1.48 17.69
CA SER A 26 3.21 1.24 16.85
C SER A 26 2.76 0.73 15.49
N THR A 27 3.16 1.46 14.46
CA THR A 27 2.86 1.12 13.06
C THR A 27 3.64 -0.12 12.62
N LEU A 28 3.22 -0.74 11.52
CA LEU A 28 3.92 -1.92 10.96
C LEU A 28 5.39 -1.61 10.67
N ARG A 29 5.67 -0.45 10.08
CA ARG A 29 7.05 -0.05 9.80
C ARG A 29 7.87 0.16 11.06
N GLN A 30 7.33 0.75 12.12
CA GLN A 30 8.06 0.93 13.37
C GLN A 30 8.42 -0.40 14.06
N ARG A 31 7.58 -1.43 13.92
CA ARG A 31 7.82 -2.74 14.54
C ARG A 31 8.77 -3.63 13.74
N TYR A 32 8.65 -3.61 12.42
CA TYR A 32 9.22 -4.66 11.57
C TYR A 32 10.29 -4.17 10.58
N SER A 33 10.48 -2.86 10.44
CA SER A 33 11.48 -2.34 9.50
C SER A 33 12.89 -2.44 10.06
N LEU A 34 13.82 -2.85 9.20
CA LEU A 34 15.25 -2.85 9.52
C LEU A 34 15.88 -1.47 9.30
N SER A 35 15.34 -0.70 8.35
CA SER A 35 15.78 0.66 8.02
C SER A 35 14.71 1.40 7.21
N THR A 36 14.91 2.70 6.96
CA THR A 36 13.98 3.52 6.16
C THR A 36 13.81 3.01 4.73
N VAL A 37 14.84 2.37 4.15
CA VAL A 37 14.82 1.78 2.81
C VAL A 37 14.41 0.31 2.80
N ARG A 38 14.44 -0.36 3.96
CA ARG A 38 13.93 -1.73 4.17
C ARG A 38 12.72 -1.68 5.10
N ASN A 39 11.69 -0.96 4.66
CA ASN A 39 10.51 -0.64 5.47
C ASN A 39 9.32 -1.59 5.27
N VAL A 40 9.60 -2.86 4.94
CA VAL A 40 8.68 -4.01 4.92
C VAL A 40 7.58 -3.98 3.86
N ALA A 41 6.98 -2.82 3.58
CA ALA A 41 5.81 -2.71 2.74
C ALA A 41 5.74 -1.34 2.05
N HIS A 42 5.10 -1.32 0.89
CA HIS A 42 4.77 -0.11 0.12
C HIS A 42 3.25 0.06 0.04
N ALA A 43 2.79 1.31 0.02
CA ALA A 43 1.45 1.67 -0.38
C ALA A 43 1.53 2.93 -1.24
N SER A 44 0.70 2.97 -2.27
CA SER A 44 0.63 4.09 -3.20
C SER A 44 0.27 5.38 -2.46
N ASP A 45 0.86 6.49 -2.92
CA ASP A 45 0.34 7.81 -2.57
C ASP A 45 -1.00 8.05 -3.29
N PRO A 46 -1.93 8.83 -2.72
CA PRO A 46 -3.29 8.98 -3.26
C PRO A 46 -3.35 9.29 -4.77
N GLY A 47 -2.47 10.15 -5.28
CA GLY A 47 -2.40 10.51 -6.69
C GLY A 47 -1.65 9.53 -7.60
N ALA A 48 -0.91 8.57 -7.02
CA ALA A 48 -0.14 7.58 -7.77
C ALA A 48 -0.87 6.23 -7.90
N THR A 49 -1.91 5.99 -7.08
CA THR A 49 -2.62 4.71 -6.96
C THR A 49 -3.02 4.10 -8.30
N VAL A 50 -3.74 4.84 -9.15
CA VAL A 50 -4.23 4.32 -10.43
C VAL A 50 -3.06 3.91 -11.33
N ARG A 51 -2.04 4.76 -11.43
CA ARG A 51 -0.85 4.50 -12.24
C ARG A 51 -0.07 3.29 -11.74
N GLU A 52 0.14 3.18 -10.42
CA GLU A 52 0.83 2.03 -9.83
C GLU A 52 0.04 0.74 -10.04
N LEU A 53 -1.28 0.76 -9.85
CA LEU A 53 -2.14 -0.40 -10.12
C LEU A 53 -2.03 -0.87 -11.58
N THR A 54 -2.07 0.04 -12.56
CA THR A 54 -1.90 -0.30 -13.98
C THR A 54 -0.56 -0.97 -14.29
N LEU A 55 0.51 -0.67 -13.54
CA LEU A 55 1.80 -1.34 -13.72
C LEU A 55 1.78 -2.80 -13.25
N PHE A 56 0.98 -3.11 -12.24
CA PHE A 56 0.90 -4.45 -11.64
C PHE A 56 -0.25 -5.31 -12.15
N GLU A 57 -1.21 -4.71 -12.85
CA GLU A 57 -2.34 -5.39 -13.49
C GLU A 57 -2.17 -5.28 -15.02
N PRO A 58 -1.25 -6.07 -15.63
CA PRO A 58 -0.92 -5.97 -17.05
C PRO A 58 -2.03 -6.49 -17.97
N PHE A 59 -3.07 -7.09 -17.40
CA PHE A 59 -4.23 -7.59 -18.11
C PHE A 59 -5.42 -6.71 -17.79
N GLU A 60 -6.25 -6.51 -18.81
CA GLU A 60 -7.54 -5.87 -18.64
C GLU A 60 -8.35 -6.55 -17.54
N SER A 61 -9.11 -5.74 -16.81
CA SER A 61 -10.08 -6.21 -15.82
C SER A 61 -10.89 -7.36 -16.44
N PRO A 62 -11.06 -8.51 -15.78
CA PRO A 62 -11.95 -9.57 -16.27
C PRO A 62 -13.34 -9.03 -16.60
N HIS A 63 -13.75 -7.96 -15.92
CA HIS A 63 -15.01 -7.28 -16.14
C HIS A 63 -15.10 -6.53 -17.49
N SER A 64 -14.00 -5.95 -18.00
CA SER A 64 -13.99 -5.30 -19.33
C SER A 64 -13.98 -6.34 -20.45
N VAL A 65 -13.19 -7.40 -20.27
CA VAL A 65 -13.17 -8.51 -21.24
C VAL A 65 -14.53 -9.19 -21.33
N LEU A 66 -15.19 -9.43 -20.19
CA LEU A 66 -16.53 -10.03 -20.19
C LEU A 66 -17.59 -9.08 -20.74
N SER A 67 -17.52 -7.76 -20.49
CA SER A 67 -18.46 -6.82 -21.10
C SER A 67 -18.33 -6.76 -22.61
N ASP A 68 -17.11 -6.83 -23.15
CA ASP A 68 -16.85 -6.83 -24.60
C ASP A 68 -17.26 -8.14 -25.28
N ILE A 69 -17.21 -9.27 -24.57
CA ILE A 69 -17.66 -10.58 -25.09
C ILE A 69 -19.20 -10.67 -25.14
N PHE A 70 -19.88 -10.00 -24.21
CA PHE A 70 -21.35 -10.07 -24.07
C PHE A 70 -22.10 -8.83 -24.60
N SER A 71 -21.39 -7.92 -25.28
CA SER A 71 -21.95 -6.79 -26.05
C SER A 71 -22.14 -7.14 -27.52
#